data_AF-A0A2C6KKL6-F1
#
_entry.id   AF-A0A2C6KKL6-F1
#
_cell.length_a   1.000
_cell.length_b   1.000
_cell.length_c   1.000
_cell.angle_alpha   90.00
_cell.angle_beta   90.00
_cell.angle_gamma   90.00
#
_symmetry.space_group_name_H-M   'P 1'
#
loop_
_entity.id
_entity.type
_entity.pdbx_description
1 polymer ?
#
loop_
_entity_poly.entity_id
_entity_poly.type
_entity_poly.pdbx_seq_one_letter_code
_entity_poly.pdbx_strand_id
1 'polypeptide(L)'
;MSFFDKQENNVGYLTGVLSSDVISMKTGSAGNAIALVQSFAAIVAGLVIAFIGDARLAAVILACLVIVIPASAAQAQISQPGARKSKGDSSGGDEKGNLLQQAEKKESVSFVMSEALNGIRIVTAYSLEPYFTQRFSQVLHKTLLADERAAFFLGFCWGFSQGAQYAVNALAFWYGGELIKNEGKDPTQIMQAIFALTFSGSSIGQTVLFSSDAGKAEKAAERVYYLIDRPSKIDSRDPGGKSLDPRTFRGHIEVERINFVYPSRPHIPV
;
A
#
# COMPACT_ATOMS: atom_id res chain seq x y z
N MET A 1 -10.71 28.55 7.06
CA MET A 1 -11.95 27.76 6.91
C MET A 1 -12.16 27.18 5.52
N SER A 2 -12.01 27.95 4.43
CA SER A 2 -12.18 27.46 3.04
C SER A 2 -11.46 26.14 2.67
N PHE A 3 -10.37 25.78 3.36
CA PHE A 3 -9.69 24.50 3.18
C PHE A 3 -10.56 23.29 3.57
N PHE A 4 -11.30 23.38 4.68
CA PHE A 4 -12.16 22.32 5.23
C PHE A 4 -13.51 22.23 4.49
N ASP A 5 -13.88 23.26 3.74
CA ASP A 5 -15.12 23.26 2.96
C ASP A 5 -14.98 22.45 1.65
N LYS A 6 -13.77 22.01 1.28
CA LYS A 6 -13.55 21.10 0.15
C LYS A 6 -13.87 19.67 0.55
N GLN A 7 -14.65 18.97 -0.25
CA GLN A 7 -15.07 17.58 0.01
C GLN A 7 -13.88 16.60 0.10
N GLU A 8 -12.77 16.93 -0.57
CA GLU A 8 -11.48 16.20 -0.49
C GLU A 8 -10.79 16.33 0.88
N ASN A 9 -11.04 17.41 1.62
CA ASN A 9 -10.41 17.71 2.91
C ASN A 9 -11.38 17.53 4.08
N ASN A 10 -12.33 16.61 3.95
CA ASN A 10 -13.27 16.32 5.02
C ASN A 10 -12.49 15.87 6.28
N VAL A 11 -12.99 16.24 7.46
CA VAL A 11 -12.36 15.94 8.76
C VAL A 11 -12.12 14.44 8.94
N GLY A 12 -13.03 13.60 8.46
CA GLY A 12 -12.86 12.14 8.47
C GLY A 12 -11.70 11.64 7.60
N TYR A 13 -11.52 12.23 6.41
CA TYR A 13 -10.39 11.91 5.53
C TYR A 13 -9.06 12.37 6.15
N LEU A 14 -9.01 13.60 6.68
CA LEU A 14 -7.82 14.15 7.34
C LEU A 14 -7.42 13.34 8.58
N THR A 15 -8.40 12.88 9.36
CA THR A 15 -8.16 12.00 10.52
C THR A 15 -7.65 10.63 10.06
N GLY A 16 -8.19 10.11 8.96
CA GLY A 16 -7.71 8.90 8.31
C GLY A 16 -6.26 9.01 7.83
N VAL A 17 -5.90 10.11 7.18
CA VAL A 17 -4.52 10.42 6.75
C VAL A 17 -3.61 10.52 7.99
N LEU A 18 -4.02 11.28 9.00
CA LEU A 18 -3.20 11.48 10.20
C LEU A 18 -2.95 10.17 10.98
N SER A 19 -3.95 9.27 11.02
CA SER A 19 -3.80 7.97 11.69
C SER A 19 -3.08 6.95 10.80
N SER A 20 -3.55 6.73 9.59
CA SER A 20 -3.06 5.64 8.72
C SER A 20 -1.78 6.00 7.95
N ASP A 21 -1.70 7.21 7.38
CA ASP A 21 -0.55 7.60 6.54
C ASP A 21 0.69 7.89 7.39
N VAL A 22 0.53 8.47 8.59
CA VAL A 22 1.63 8.67 9.54
C VAL A 22 2.20 7.34 10.03
N ILE A 23 1.33 6.36 10.33
CA ILE A 23 1.78 5.00 10.69
C ILE A 23 2.52 4.36 9.52
N SER A 24 1.99 4.47 8.30
CA SER A 24 2.62 3.92 7.09
C SER A 24 3.99 4.58 6.82
N MET A 25 4.11 5.89 7.03
CA MET A 25 5.37 6.63 6.91
C MET A 25 6.38 6.21 7.97
N LYS A 26 5.97 6.05 9.23
CA LYS A 26 6.84 5.58 10.33
C LYS A 26 7.39 4.18 10.03
N THR A 27 6.52 3.26 9.63
CA THR A 27 6.89 1.88 9.32
C THR A 27 7.78 1.81 8.08
N GLY A 28 7.48 2.61 7.05
CA GLY A 28 8.29 2.68 5.83
C GLY A 28 9.67 3.30 6.02
N SER A 29 9.79 4.34 6.86
CA SER A 29 11.07 5.01 7.12
C SER A 29 11.98 4.19 8.05
N ALA A 30 11.49 3.81 9.23
CA ALA A 30 12.35 3.14 10.22
C ALA A 30 12.39 1.62 10.04
N GLY A 31 11.22 0.98 9.87
CA GLY A 31 11.13 -0.49 9.83
C GLY A 31 11.72 -1.06 8.54
N ASN A 32 11.26 -0.56 7.39
CA ASN A 32 11.67 -1.09 6.10
C ASN A 32 13.13 -0.75 5.76
N ALA A 33 13.64 0.42 6.14
CA ALA A 33 15.03 0.78 5.87
C ALA A 33 16.02 -0.12 6.62
N ILE A 34 15.77 -0.40 7.91
CA ILE A 34 16.59 -1.33 8.69
C ILE A 34 16.54 -2.73 8.06
N ALA A 35 15.35 -3.20 7.72
CA ALA A 35 15.16 -4.52 7.12
C ALA A 35 15.82 -4.64 5.73
N LEU A 36 15.79 -3.57 4.92
CA LEU A 36 16.52 -3.51 3.65
C LEU A 36 18.02 -3.60 3.86
N VAL A 37 18.60 -2.78 4.75
CA VAL A 37 20.04 -2.80 5.03
C VAL A 37 20.48 -4.18 5.54
N GLN A 38 19.71 -4.78 6.45
CA GLN A 38 19.96 -6.14 6.93
C GLN A 38 19.89 -7.17 5.79
N SER A 39 18.88 -7.08 4.93
CA SER A 39 18.70 -8.01 3.81
C SER A 39 19.84 -7.88 2.79
N PHE A 40 20.27 -6.65 2.48
CA PHE A 40 21.44 -6.39 1.65
C PHE A 40 22.71 -7.00 2.25
N ALA A 41 22.95 -6.79 3.55
CA ALA A 41 24.10 -7.38 4.23
C ALA A 41 24.06 -8.92 4.19
N ALA A 42 22.89 -9.53 4.39
CA ALA A 42 22.70 -10.98 4.33
C ALA A 42 22.95 -11.54 2.91
N ILE A 43 22.51 -10.82 1.87
CA ILE A 43 22.75 -11.21 0.46
C ILE A 43 24.25 -11.19 0.15
N VAL A 44 24.95 -10.13 0.53
CA VAL A 44 26.39 -10.00 0.31
C VAL A 44 27.16 -11.09 1.08
N ALA A 45 26.85 -11.29 2.35
CA ALA A 45 27.48 -12.33 3.16
C ALA A 45 27.22 -13.74 2.58
N GLY A 46 25.99 -14.04 2.18
CA GLY A 46 25.63 -15.32 1.59
C GLY A 46 26.32 -15.59 0.25
N LEU A 47 26.45 -14.57 -0.60
CA LEU A 47 27.23 -14.66 -1.85
C LEU A 47 28.71 -14.95 -1.58
N VAL A 48 29.33 -14.22 -0.65
CA VAL A 48 30.74 -14.40 -0.32
C VAL A 48 31.01 -15.82 0.20
N ILE A 49 30.19 -16.30 1.14
CA ILE A 49 30.34 -17.66 1.70
C ILE A 49 30.14 -18.72 0.61
N ALA A 50 29.17 -18.54 -0.29
CA ALA A 50 28.93 -19.50 -1.37
C ALA A 50 30.06 -19.55 -2.41
N PHE A 51 30.66 -18.40 -2.75
CA PHE A 51 31.82 -18.35 -3.65
C PHE A 51 33.08 -18.95 -3.04
N ILE A 52 33.24 -18.87 -1.72
CA ILE A 52 34.36 -19.51 -1.00
C ILE A 52 34.21 -21.04 -0.98
N GLY A 53 32.99 -21.56 -0.80
CA GLY A 53 32.74 -23.00 -0.81
C GLY A 53 32.96 -23.61 -2.19
N ASP A 54 32.22 -23.14 -3.20
CA ASP A 54 32.37 -23.64 -4.57
C ASP A 54 31.69 -22.75 -5.62
N ALA A 55 32.47 -22.20 -6.54
CA ALA A 55 31.97 -21.32 -7.59
C ALA A 55 31.00 -22.02 -8.56
N ARG A 56 31.16 -23.32 -8.83
CA ARG A 56 30.28 -24.08 -9.74
C ARG A 56 28.89 -24.30 -9.15
N LEU A 57 28.83 -24.71 -7.87
CA LEU A 57 27.58 -24.93 -7.15
C LEU A 57 26.85 -23.60 -6.91
N ALA A 58 27.60 -22.55 -6.52
CA ALA A 58 27.06 -21.21 -6.37
C ALA A 58 26.46 -20.66 -7.68
N ALA A 59 27.11 -20.89 -8.83
CA ALA A 59 26.61 -20.43 -10.14
C ALA A 59 25.29 -21.12 -10.55
N VAL A 60 25.17 -22.43 -10.32
CA VAL A 60 23.94 -23.18 -10.62
C VAL A 60 22.77 -22.68 -9.78
N ILE A 61 22.99 -22.47 -8.47
CA ILE A 61 21.91 -22.03 -7.59
C ILE A 61 21.61 -20.54 -7.81
N LEU A 62 22.60 -19.69 -8.15
CA LEU A 62 22.36 -18.31 -8.61
C LEU A 62 21.49 -18.27 -9.86
N ALA A 63 21.74 -19.13 -10.85
CA ALA A 63 20.93 -19.20 -12.06
C ALA A 63 19.48 -19.59 -11.74
N CYS A 64 19.26 -20.53 -10.81
CA CYS A 64 17.92 -20.86 -10.31
C CYS A 64 17.28 -19.68 -9.56
N LEU A 65 18.01 -18.98 -8.70
CA LEU A 65 17.48 -17.85 -7.94
C LEU A 65 17.08 -16.68 -8.84
N VAL A 66 17.85 -16.38 -9.89
CA VAL A 66 17.52 -15.33 -10.87
C VAL A 66 16.18 -15.59 -11.57
N ILE A 67 15.76 -16.85 -11.70
CA ILE A 67 14.46 -17.21 -12.27
C ILE A 67 13.34 -17.11 -11.21
N VAL A 68 13.62 -17.47 -9.96
CA VAL A 68 12.62 -17.48 -8.87
C VAL A 68 12.29 -16.07 -8.35
N ILE A 69 13.26 -15.16 -8.35
CA ILE A 69 13.07 -13.76 -7.88
C ILE A 69 11.98 -13.02 -8.68
N PRO A 70 11.97 -12.96 -10.03
CA PRO A 70 10.90 -12.30 -10.79
C PRO A 70 9.55 -13.00 -10.62
N ALA A 71 9.53 -14.32 -10.45
CA ALA A 71 8.29 -15.07 -10.18
C ALA A 71 7.69 -14.70 -8.80
N SER A 72 8.52 -14.61 -7.76
CA SER A 72 8.08 -14.19 -6.43
C SER A 72 7.68 -12.70 -6.37
N ALA A 73 8.38 -11.83 -7.12
CA ALA A 73 8.02 -10.43 -7.27
C ALA A 73 6.66 -10.25 -7.99
N ALA A 74 6.42 -11.02 -9.05
CA ALA A 74 5.13 -11.03 -9.76
C ALA A 74 4.00 -11.50 -8.84
N GLN A 75 4.25 -12.50 -8.00
CA GLN A 75 3.28 -12.96 -7.01
C GLN A 75 2.98 -11.90 -5.95
N ALA A 76 3.99 -11.22 -5.41
CA ALA A 76 3.80 -10.13 -4.45
C ALA A 76 2.94 -8.99 -5.03
N GLN A 77 3.07 -8.72 -6.33
CA GLN A 77 2.25 -7.75 -7.05
C GLN A 77 0.80 -8.22 -7.26
N ILE A 78 0.58 -9.53 -7.39
CA ILE A 78 -0.76 -10.13 -7.54
C ILE A 78 -1.48 -10.19 -6.18
N SER A 79 -0.75 -10.46 -5.09
CA SER A 79 -1.28 -10.50 -3.71
C SER A 79 -1.68 -9.14 -3.14
N GLN A 80 -1.40 -8.03 -3.84
CA GLN A 80 -1.90 -6.70 -3.50
C GLN A 80 -2.99 -6.26 -4.49
N PRO A 81 -4.18 -6.89 -4.50
CA PRO A 81 -5.28 -6.48 -5.38
C PRO A 81 -5.72 -5.03 -5.15
N GLY A 82 -5.49 -4.48 -3.94
CA GLY A 82 -5.78 -3.07 -3.62
C GLY A 82 -4.85 -2.04 -4.28
N ALA A 83 -3.61 -2.41 -4.63
CA ALA A 83 -2.66 -1.49 -5.26
C ALA A 83 -2.73 -1.52 -6.80
N ARG A 84 -3.11 -2.66 -7.39
CA ARG A 84 -3.27 -2.81 -8.85
C ARG A 84 -4.48 -2.07 -9.41
N LYS A 85 -5.61 -2.03 -8.69
CA LYS A 85 -6.77 -1.21 -9.13
C LYS A 85 -6.50 0.30 -9.17
N SER A 86 -5.41 0.79 -8.56
CA SER A 86 -5.03 2.20 -8.59
C SER A 86 -3.89 2.53 -9.56
N LYS A 87 -3.17 1.55 -10.13
CA LYS A 87 -1.96 1.80 -10.95
C LYS A 87 -2.08 1.30 -12.39
N GLY A 88 -3.16 0.63 -12.75
CA GLY A 88 -3.40 0.05 -14.08
C GLY A 88 -4.00 1.00 -15.12
N ASP A 89 -4.35 2.24 -14.79
CA ASP A 89 -5.16 3.11 -15.67
C ASP A 89 -4.58 4.52 -15.87
N SER A 90 -3.27 4.69 -15.70
CA SER A 90 -2.59 5.99 -15.89
C SER A 90 -1.82 6.09 -17.21
N SER A 91 -2.07 5.20 -18.17
CA SER A 91 -1.49 5.31 -19.51
C SER A 91 -2.53 4.95 -20.57
N GLY A 92 -3.01 5.98 -21.28
CA GLY A 92 -4.00 5.86 -22.35
C GLY A 92 -5.35 6.41 -21.93
N GLY A 93 -5.69 7.60 -22.43
CA GLY A 93 -6.87 8.35 -22.00
C GLY A 93 -8.19 7.65 -22.30
N ASP A 94 -9.14 7.79 -21.37
CA ASP A 94 -10.58 7.79 -21.61
C ASP A 94 -11.30 8.27 -20.33
N GLU A 95 -11.90 9.47 -20.37
CA GLU A 95 -12.73 10.05 -19.29
C GLU A 95 -13.93 9.16 -18.86
N LYS A 96 -14.18 8.05 -19.56
CA LYS A 96 -15.25 7.09 -19.25
C LYS A 96 -14.88 6.06 -18.17
N GLY A 97 -13.60 5.84 -17.88
CA GLY A 97 -13.15 4.93 -16.81
C GLY A 97 -13.54 5.40 -15.41
N ASN A 98 -13.54 6.72 -15.19
CA ASN A 98 -13.90 7.33 -13.91
C ASN A 98 -15.37 7.08 -13.53
N LEU A 99 -16.29 7.02 -14.49
CA LEU A 99 -17.71 6.75 -14.24
C LEU A 99 -17.98 5.28 -13.89
N LEU A 100 -17.28 4.35 -14.53
CA LEU A 100 -17.39 2.91 -14.24
C LEU A 100 -16.75 2.56 -12.90
N GLN A 101 -15.60 3.17 -12.58
CA GLN A 101 -14.92 2.97 -11.30
C GLN A 101 -15.66 3.65 -10.14
N GLN A 102 -16.36 4.77 -10.41
CA GLN A 102 -17.26 5.42 -9.45
C GLN A 102 -18.60 4.69 -9.32
N ALA A 103 -19.07 4.00 -10.38
CA ALA A 103 -20.23 3.11 -10.33
C ALA A 103 -19.95 1.82 -9.54
N GLU A 104 -18.79 1.18 -9.73
CA GLU A 104 -18.35 0.05 -8.90
C GLU A 104 -18.18 0.47 -7.43
N LYS A 105 -17.68 1.70 -7.16
CA LYS A 105 -17.60 2.24 -5.80
C LYS A 105 -18.98 2.45 -5.15
N LYS A 106 -19.96 2.91 -5.94
CA LYS A 106 -21.36 3.09 -5.53
C LYS A 106 -22.09 1.77 -5.26
N GLU A 107 -21.63 0.65 -5.81
CA GLU A 107 -22.15 -0.69 -5.50
C GLU A 107 -21.26 -1.48 -4.53
N SER A 108 -20.31 -0.85 -3.84
CA SER A 108 -19.56 -1.58 -2.80
C SER A 108 -20.46 -1.90 -1.60
N VAL A 109 -20.27 -3.08 -1.00
CA VAL A 109 -20.97 -3.52 0.22
C VAL A 109 -20.90 -2.45 1.31
N SER A 110 -19.72 -1.82 1.46
CA SER A 110 -19.48 -0.74 2.41
C SER A 110 -20.30 0.53 2.12
N PHE A 111 -20.53 0.85 0.85
CA PHE A 111 -21.34 2.02 0.47
C PHE A 111 -22.82 1.81 0.80
N VAL A 112 -23.40 0.65 0.41
CA VAL A 112 -24.81 0.32 0.69
C VAL A 112 -25.06 0.27 2.20
N MET A 113 -24.11 -0.28 2.96
CA MET A 113 -24.19 -0.31 4.42
C MET A 113 -24.07 1.09 5.03
N SER A 114 -23.17 1.93 4.52
CA SER A 114 -23.02 3.31 4.99
C SER A 114 -24.27 4.15 4.70
N GLU A 115 -24.90 3.98 3.54
CA GLU A 115 -26.16 4.62 3.17
C GLU A 115 -27.29 4.23 4.13
N ALA A 116 -27.44 2.93 4.42
CA ALA A 116 -28.44 2.43 5.34
C ALA A 116 -28.24 2.91 6.78
N LEU A 117 -26.99 2.91 7.28
CA LEU A 117 -26.67 3.34 8.65
C LEU A 117 -26.84 4.85 8.84
N ASN A 118 -26.40 5.65 7.87
CA ASN A 118 -26.53 7.11 7.95
C ASN A 118 -28.01 7.54 7.86
N GLY A 119 -28.83 6.77 7.13
CA GLY A 119 -30.26 6.99 6.97
C GLY A 119 -31.16 6.18 7.91
N ILE A 120 -30.66 5.58 9.00
CA ILE A 120 -31.39 4.54 9.75
C ILE A 120 -32.80 4.98 10.20
N ARG A 121 -32.98 6.24 10.62
CA ARG A 121 -34.28 6.79 11.01
C ARG A 121 -35.28 6.84 9.86
N ILE A 122 -34.81 7.11 8.64
CA ILE A 122 -35.64 7.15 7.42
C ILE A 122 -35.99 5.71 7.02
N VAL A 123 -35.01 4.81 7.07
CA VAL A 123 -35.22 3.39 6.77
C VAL A 123 -36.29 2.80 7.68
N THR A 124 -36.22 3.07 8.99
CA THR A 124 -37.23 2.60 9.95
C THR A 124 -38.57 3.32 9.79
N ALA A 125 -38.58 4.63 9.49
CA ALA A 125 -39.81 5.39 9.32
C ALA A 125 -40.62 4.97 8.08
N TYR A 126 -39.94 4.51 7.02
CA TYR A 126 -40.56 4.01 5.81
C TYR A 126 -40.64 2.46 5.75
N SER A 127 -40.25 1.76 6.82
CA SER A 127 -40.17 0.28 6.89
C SER A 127 -39.43 -0.34 5.70
N LEU A 128 -38.29 0.26 5.32
CA LEU A 128 -37.45 -0.15 4.18
C LEU A 128 -36.38 -1.17 4.57
N GLU A 129 -36.40 -1.73 5.79
CA GLU A 129 -35.45 -2.77 6.21
C GLU A 129 -35.35 -3.97 5.24
N PRO A 130 -36.46 -4.55 4.73
CA PRO A 130 -36.36 -5.69 3.82
C PRO A 130 -35.71 -5.33 2.49
N TYR A 131 -35.94 -4.11 1.97
CA TYR A 131 -35.35 -3.64 0.74
C TYR A 131 -33.82 -3.50 0.84
N PHE A 132 -33.34 -2.85 1.90
CA PHE A 132 -31.89 -2.70 2.13
C PHE A 132 -31.21 -4.04 2.41
N THR A 133 -31.88 -4.95 3.13
CA THR A 133 -31.35 -6.28 3.42
C THR A 133 -31.20 -7.11 2.14
N GLN A 134 -32.20 -7.09 1.25
CA GLN A 134 -32.14 -7.79 -0.03
C GLN A 134 -31.06 -7.20 -0.94
N ARG A 135 -30.98 -5.86 -1.03
CA ARG A 135 -29.96 -5.16 -1.81
C ARG A 135 -28.55 -5.48 -1.30
N PHE A 136 -28.36 -5.48 0.02
CA PHE A 136 -27.09 -5.85 0.64
C PHE A 136 -26.71 -7.30 0.33
N SER A 137 -27.65 -8.25 0.45
CA SER A 137 -27.41 -9.66 0.14
C SER A 137 -26.99 -9.89 -1.31
N GLN A 138 -27.64 -9.22 -2.28
CA GLN A 138 -27.30 -9.33 -3.70
C GLN A 138 -25.88 -8.83 -4.01
N VAL A 139 -25.51 -7.67 -3.45
CA VAL A 139 -24.18 -7.08 -3.63
C VAL A 139 -23.10 -7.93 -2.94
N LEU A 140 -23.40 -8.42 -1.73
CA LEU A 140 -22.50 -9.29 -0.99
C LEU A 140 -22.24 -10.59 -1.73
N HIS A 141 -23.28 -11.24 -2.28
CA HIS A 141 -23.12 -12.50 -3.01
C HIS A 141 -22.27 -12.33 -4.29
N LYS A 142 -22.42 -11.21 -5.00
CA LYS A 142 -21.55 -10.91 -6.16
C LYS A 142 -20.08 -10.73 -5.75
N THR A 143 -19.85 -10.02 -4.63
CA THR A 143 -18.50 -9.77 -4.11
C THR A 143 -17.85 -11.06 -3.62
N LEU A 144 -18.60 -11.90 -2.89
CA LEU A 144 -18.10 -13.18 -2.38
C LEU A 144 -17.65 -14.13 -3.49
N LEU A 145 -18.40 -14.25 -4.59
CA LEU A 145 -18.01 -15.10 -5.71
C LEU A 145 -16.73 -14.60 -6.41
N ALA A 146 -16.53 -13.29 -6.47
CA ALA A 146 -15.31 -12.71 -7.02
C ALA A 146 -14.12 -12.94 -6.08
N ASP A 147 -14.31 -12.73 -4.77
CA ASP A 147 -13.30 -12.96 -3.74
C ASP A 147 -12.91 -14.44 -3.64
N GLU A 148 -13.86 -15.36 -3.77
CA GLU A 148 -13.60 -16.80 -3.73
C GLU A 148 -12.71 -17.24 -4.91
N ARG A 149 -13.02 -16.77 -6.13
CA ARG A 149 -12.18 -17.04 -7.31
C ARG A 149 -10.79 -16.43 -7.17
N ALA A 150 -10.71 -15.20 -6.65
CA ALA A 150 -9.43 -14.54 -6.39
C ALA A 150 -8.61 -15.28 -5.32
N ALA A 151 -9.25 -15.73 -4.24
CA ALA A 151 -8.63 -16.49 -3.16
C ALA A 151 -8.10 -17.85 -3.66
N PHE A 152 -8.86 -18.55 -4.51
CA PHE A 152 -8.41 -19.80 -5.10
C PHE A 152 -7.19 -19.60 -5.99
N PHE A 153 -7.22 -18.59 -6.86
CA PHE A 153 -6.07 -18.26 -7.72
C PHE A 153 -4.83 -17.85 -6.91
N LEU A 154 -5.03 -17.02 -5.87
CA LEU A 154 -3.98 -16.59 -4.97
C LEU A 154 -3.36 -17.78 -4.20
N GLY A 155 -4.20 -18.66 -3.68
CA GLY A 155 -3.78 -19.89 -3.00
C GLY A 155 -2.99 -20.82 -3.92
N PHE A 156 -3.46 -21.00 -5.16
CA PHE A 156 -2.75 -21.79 -6.17
C PHE A 156 -1.37 -21.18 -6.50
N CYS A 157 -1.29 -19.88 -6.76
CA CYS A 157 -0.02 -19.19 -6.99
C CYS A 157 0.93 -19.30 -5.79
N TRP A 158 0.41 -19.22 -4.57
CA TRP A 158 1.20 -19.36 -3.35
C TRP A 158 1.73 -20.76 -3.14
N GLY A 159 0.90 -21.78 -3.35
CA GLY A 159 1.31 -23.18 -3.34
C GLY A 159 2.38 -23.47 -4.40
N PHE A 160 2.19 -22.98 -5.63
CA PHE A 160 3.15 -23.17 -6.72
C PHE A 160 4.51 -22.53 -6.43
N SER A 161 4.51 -21.30 -5.90
CA SER A 161 5.73 -20.59 -5.52
C SER A 161 6.51 -21.30 -4.40
N GLN A 162 5.81 -21.74 -3.35
CA GLN A 162 6.42 -22.52 -2.27
C GLN A 162 6.94 -23.87 -2.77
N GLY A 163 6.19 -24.54 -3.65
CA GLY A 163 6.63 -25.80 -4.29
C GLY A 163 7.90 -25.62 -5.11
N ALA A 164 7.99 -24.56 -5.91
CA ALA A 164 9.18 -24.22 -6.68
C ALA A 164 10.39 -23.95 -5.77
N GLN A 165 10.20 -23.25 -4.64
CA GLN A 165 11.27 -23.00 -3.67
C GLN A 165 11.84 -24.32 -3.08
N TYR A 166 10.98 -25.26 -2.70
CA TYR A 166 11.43 -26.57 -2.23
C TYR A 166 12.09 -27.41 -3.33
N ALA A 167 11.61 -27.32 -4.57
CA ALA A 167 12.23 -28.00 -5.72
C ALA A 167 13.66 -27.49 -5.98
N VAL A 168 13.89 -26.17 -5.88
CA VAL A 168 15.24 -25.59 -5.99
C VAL A 168 16.15 -26.08 -4.87
N ASN A 169 15.66 -26.10 -3.62
CA ASN A 169 16.44 -26.65 -2.50
C ASN A 169 16.76 -28.14 -2.71
N ALA A 170 15.81 -28.94 -3.20
CA ALA A 170 16.02 -30.36 -3.49
C ALA A 170 17.08 -30.57 -4.58
N LEU A 171 17.05 -29.78 -5.65
CA LEU A 171 18.07 -29.79 -6.70
C LEU A 171 19.45 -29.38 -6.16
N ALA A 172 19.52 -28.39 -5.28
CA ALA A 172 20.76 -27.95 -4.64
C ALA A 172 21.38 -29.07 -3.79
N PHE A 173 20.57 -29.80 -3.01
CA PHE A 173 21.05 -30.95 -2.23
C PHE A 173 21.48 -32.13 -3.12
N TRP A 174 20.73 -32.44 -4.18
CA TRP A 174 21.10 -33.52 -5.10
C TRP A 174 22.43 -33.23 -5.81
N TYR A 175 22.58 -32.03 -6.37
CA TYR A 175 23.82 -31.63 -7.04
C TYR A 175 24.99 -31.49 -6.05
N GLY A 176 24.75 -30.98 -4.85
CA GLY A 176 25.75 -30.93 -3.79
C GLY A 176 26.24 -32.32 -3.37
N GLY A 177 25.33 -33.30 -3.27
CA GLY A 177 25.67 -34.69 -2.98
C GLY A 177 26.52 -35.34 -4.07
N GLU A 178 26.19 -35.11 -5.33
CA GLU A 178 26.96 -35.60 -6.49
C GLU A 178 28.38 -35.01 -6.51
N LEU A 179 28.53 -33.74 -6.10
CA LEU A 179 29.82 -33.06 -6.01
C LEU A 179 30.71 -33.63 -4.90
N ILE A 180 30.13 -33.96 -3.74
CA ILE A 180 30.84 -34.64 -2.64
C ILE A 180 31.36 -36.00 -3.11
N LYS A 181 30.52 -36.76 -3.83
CA LYS A 181 30.85 -38.10 -4.31
C LYS A 181 31.93 -38.10 -5.39
N ASN A 182 31.88 -37.17 -6.34
CA ASN A 182 32.76 -37.16 -7.51
C ASN A 182 34.07 -36.36 -7.30
N GLU A 183 34.03 -35.26 -6.53
CA GLU A 183 35.19 -34.38 -6.34
C GLU A 183 35.80 -34.47 -4.92
N GLY A 184 35.22 -35.26 -4.00
CA GLY A 184 35.80 -35.53 -2.68
C GLY A 184 35.89 -34.31 -1.76
N LYS A 185 35.04 -33.31 -2.00
CA LYS A 185 35.03 -32.04 -1.25
C LYS A 185 34.44 -32.19 0.15
N ASP A 186 34.86 -31.31 1.05
CA ASP A 186 34.38 -31.31 2.43
C ASP A 186 32.85 -31.09 2.47
N PRO A 187 32.08 -32.07 2.98
CA PRO A 187 30.62 -31.97 3.09
C PRO A 187 30.19 -30.73 3.87
N THR A 188 31.00 -30.30 4.84
CA THR A 188 30.72 -29.16 5.71
C THR A 188 30.66 -27.86 4.91
N GLN A 189 31.61 -27.66 3.98
CA GLN A 189 31.69 -26.45 3.17
C GLN A 189 30.54 -26.36 2.16
N ILE A 190 30.20 -27.48 1.52
CA ILE A 190 29.08 -27.56 0.58
C ILE A 190 27.74 -27.30 1.28
N MET A 191 27.55 -27.90 2.46
CA MET A 191 26.33 -27.70 3.23
C MET A 191 26.20 -26.26 3.74
N GLN A 192 27.30 -25.65 4.20
CA GLN A 192 27.34 -24.23 4.56
C GLN A 192 27.01 -23.33 3.36
N ALA A 193 27.56 -23.62 2.18
CA ALA A 193 27.28 -22.85 0.96
C ALA A 193 25.79 -22.94 0.56
N ILE A 194 25.19 -24.12 0.61
CA ILE A 194 23.76 -24.31 0.32
C ILE A 194 22.91 -23.48 1.29
N PHE A 195 23.12 -23.62 2.60
CA PHE A 195 22.33 -22.88 3.59
C PHE A 195 22.52 -21.36 3.48
N ALA A 196 23.76 -20.89 3.33
CA ALA A 196 24.07 -19.47 3.17
C ALA A 196 23.34 -18.88 1.95
N LEU A 197 23.26 -19.64 0.86
CA LEU A 197 22.63 -19.18 -0.37
C LEU A 197 21.10 -19.27 -0.32
N THR A 198 20.52 -20.26 0.36
CA THR A 198 19.06 -20.31 0.63
C THR A 198 18.61 -19.16 1.53
N PHE A 199 19.40 -18.80 2.55
CA PHE A 199 19.14 -17.63 3.40
C PHE A 199 19.27 -16.32 2.61
N SER A 200 20.29 -16.21 1.75
CA SER A 200 20.44 -15.07 0.83
C SER A 200 19.24 -14.94 -0.10
N GLY A 201 18.82 -16.02 -0.77
CA GLY A 201 17.65 -16.04 -1.65
C GLY A 201 16.36 -15.62 -0.94
N SER A 202 16.15 -16.08 0.30
CA SER A 202 15.01 -15.66 1.12
C SER A 202 15.06 -14.17 1.47
N SER A 203 16.25 -13.63 1.74
CA SER A 203 16.47 -12.20 2.01
C SER A 203 16.18 -11.33 0.78
N ILE A 204 16.48 -11.82 -0.43
CA ILE A 204 16.11 -11.13 -1.68
C ILE A 204 14.58 -11.01 -1.81
N GLY A 205 13.84 -12.09 -1.54
CA GLY A 205 12.37 -12.07 -1.56
C GLY A 205 11.77 -11.04 -0.60
N GLN A 206 12.31 -10.96 0.63
CA GLN A 206 11.92 -9.96 1.62
C GLN A 206 12.25 -8.52 1.15
N THR A 207 13.42 -8.32 0.52
CA THR A 207 13.83 -7.02 -0.02
C THR A 207 12.82 -6.47 -1.04
N VAL A 208 12.30 -7.33 -1.92
CA VAL A 208 11.28 -6.94 -2.91
C VAL A 208 9.98 -6.48 -2.23
N LEU A 209 9.56 -7.17 -1.17
CA LEU A 209 8.38 -6.79 -0.40
C LEU A 209 8.57 -5.43 0.28
N PHE A 210 9.70 -5.23 0.97
CA PHE A 210 10.02 -3.96 1.64
C PHE A 210 10.14 -2.80 0.66
N SER A 211 10.67 -3.03 -0.55
CA SER A 211 10.72 -2.02 -1.61
C SER A 211 9.31 -1.59 -2.04
N SER A 212 8.38 -2.54 -2.18
CA SER A 212 6.99 -2.21 -2.53
C SER A 212 6.28 -1.38 -1.46
N ASP A 213 6.55 -1.65 -0.19
CA ASP A 213 5.98 -0.89 0.93
C ASP A 213 6.67 0.47 1.12
N ALA A 214 7.96 0.59 0.83
CA ALA A 214 8.65 1.88 0.78
C ALA A 214 7.99 2.84 -0.22
N GLY A 215 7.61 2.35 -1.41
CA GLY A 215 6.88 3.16 -2.40
C GLY A 215 5.48 3.59 -1.94
N LYS A 216 4.81 2.81 -1.08
CA LYS A 216 3.55 3.23 -0.45
C LYS A 216 3.79 4.30 0.62
N ALA A 217 4.83 4.13 1.41
CA ALA A 217 5.22 5.08 2.45
C ALA A 217 5.64 6.43 1.86
N GLU A 218 6.33 6.43 0.71
CA GLU A 218 6.68 7.64 -0.02
C GLU A 218 5.44 8.43 -0.43
N LYS A 219 4.45 7.76 -1.04
CA LYS A 219 3.16 8.38 -1.39
C LYS A 219 2.39 8.90 -0.17
N ALA A 220 2.48 8.21 0.95
CA ALA A 220 1.87 8.64 2.21
C ALA A 220 2.57 9.89 2.76
N ALA A 221 3.91 9.90 2.72
CA ALA A 221 4.71 11.05 3.11
C ALA A 221 4.40 12.26 2.23
N GLU A 222 4.32 12.10 0.91
CA GLU A 222 3.96 13.18 -0.02
C GLU A 222 2.63 13.84 0.36
N ARG A 223 1.60 13.06 0.67
CA ARG A 223 0.30 13.59 1.13
C ARG A 223 0.42 14.36 2.43
N VAL A 224 1.15 13.82 3.41
CA VAL A 224 1.34 14.45 4.72
C VAL A 224 2.16 15.73 4.61
N TYR A 225 3.26 15.73 3.86
CA TYR A 225 4.08 16.93 3.62
C TYR A 225 3.30 17.98 2.84
N TYR A 226 2.51 17.59 1.84
CA TYR A 226 1.62 18.51 1.13
C TYR A 226 0.64 19.20 2.08
N LEU A 227 0.14 18.51 3.12
CA LEU A 227 -0.73 19.10 4.13
C LEU A 227 0.01 20.04 5.09
N ILE A 228 1.25 19.71 5.45
CA ILE A 228 2.07 20.47 6.41
C ILE A 228 2.63 21.74 5.77
N ASP A 229 3.23 21.63 4.58
CA ASP A 229 3.95 22.73 3.92
C ASP A 229 3.03 23.68 3.13
N ARG A 230 1.73 23.38 3.09
CA ARG A 230 0.76 24.21 2.37
C ARG A 230 0.67 25.61 3.01
N PRO A 231 0.96 26.70 2.26
CA PRO A 231 0.75 28.05 2.76
C PRO A 231 -0.75 28.35 2.89
N SER A 232 -1.16 28.86 4.06
CA SER A 232 -2.51 29.40 4.25
C SER A 232 -2.58 30.85 3.79
N LYS A 233 -3.61 31.21 3.02
CA LYS A 233 -3.86 32.61 2.63
C LYS A 233 -4.18 33.51 3.82
N ILE A 234 -4.76 32.93 4.89
CA ILE A 234 -5.02 33.59 6.16
C ILE A 234 -4.35 32.70 7.20
N ASP A 235 -3.18 33.10 7.66
CA ASP A 235 -2.44 32.36 8.69
C ASP A 235 -2.80 32.90 10.07
N SER A 236 -3.41 32.06 10.90
CA SER A 236 -3.73 32.40 12.28
C SER A 236 -2.52 32.41 13.21
N ARG A 237 -1.38 31.88 12.75
CA ARG A 237 -0.12 31.81 13.51
C ARG A 237 0.84 32.95 13.21
N ASP A 238 0.53 33.79 12.22
CA ASP A 238 1.36 34.93 11.86
C ASP A 238 1.25 36.05 12.91
N PRO A 239 2.35 36.41 13.61
CA PRO A 239 2.35 37.51 14.58
C PRO A 239 2.38 38.89 13.92
N GLY A 240 2.45 38.99 12.58
CA GLY A 240 2.47 40.26 11.84
C GLY A 240 1.20 41.11 11.93
N GLY A 241 0.15 40.61 12.59
CA GLY A 241 -1.08 41.36 12.86
C GLY A 241 -0.89 42.51 13.86
N LYS A 242 -1.71 43.55 13.74
CA LYS A 242 -1.77 44.63 14.74
C LYS A 242 -2.40 44.10 16.03
N SER A 243 -1.61 43.99 17.09
CA SER A 243 -2.14 43.70 18.43
C SER A 243 -2.79 44.95 19.01
N LEU A 244 -4.11 44.92 19.19
CA LEU A 244 -4.89 46.02 19.74
C LEU A 244 -4.92 45.94 21.27
N ASP A 245 -4.59 47.04 21.95
CA ASP A 245 -4.70 47.12 23.41
C ASP A 245 -6.20 47.15 23.82
N PRO A 246 -6.65 46.25 24.71
CA PRO A 246 -8.04 46.19 25.16
C PRO A 246 -8.60 47.51 25.71
N ARG A 247 -7.74 48.42 26.16
CA ARG A 247 -8.14 49.72 26.75
C ARG A 247 -8.52 50.77 25.71
N THR A 248 -8.04 50.66 24.48
CA THR A 248 -8.31 51.63 23.39
C THR A 248 -9.33 51.12 22.37
N PHE A 249 -9.69 49.84 22.43
CA PHE A 249 -10.65 49.23 21.52
C PHE A 249 -12.08 49.68 21.84
N ARG A 250 -12.66 50.52 20.98
CA ARG A 250 -14.05 51.03 21.13
C ARG A 250 -15.11 50.13 20.47
N GLY A 251 -14.71 49.05 19.79
CA GLY A 251 -15.65 48.08 19.21
C GLY A 251 -16.55 48.62 18.09
N HIS A 252 -16.17 49.72 17.43
CA HIS A 252 -16.92 50.23 16.27
C HIS A 252 -16.64 49.34 15.06
N ILE A 253 -17.68 48.71 14.52
CA ILE A 253 -17.62 47.81 13.36
C ILE A 253 -18.39 48.49 12.23
N GLU A 254 -17.72 48.72 11.11
CA GLU A 254 -18.31 49.26 9.89
C GLU A 254 -18.14 48.24 8.77
N VAL A 255 -19.20 48.04 7.99
CA VAL A 255 -19.26 47.03 6.93
C VAL A 255 -19.72 47.74 5.66
N GLU A 256 -18.79 48.01 4.74
CA GLU A 256 -19.09 48.73 3.50
C GLU A 256 -18.98 47.80 2.27
N ARG A 257 -20.07 47.71 1.50
CA ARG A 257 -20.16 47.09 0.16
C ARG A 257 -19.36 45.80 0.01
N ILE A 258 -19.61 44.84 0.90
CA ILE A 258 -18.99 43.50 0.80
C ILE A 258 -19.74 42.67 -0.23
N ASN A 259 -18.99 42.10 -1.19
CA ASN A 259 -19.47 41.05 -2.08
C ASN A 259 -18.73 39.76 -1.71
N PHE A 260 -19.47 38.72 -1.31
CA PHE A 260 -18.87 37.50 -0.79
C PHE A 260 -19.35 36.27 -1.56
N VAL A 261 -18.42 35.36 -1.83
CA VAL A 261 -18.71 34.09 -2.49
C VAL A 261 -17.98 32.98 -1.75
N TYR A 262 -18.71 31.94 -1.36
CA TYR A 262 -18.08 30.76 -0.77
C TYR A 262 -17.21 30.04 -1.81
N PRO A 263 -15.93 29.74 -1.51
CA PRO A 263 -15.04 29.05 -2.45
C PRO A 263 -15.55 27.67 -2.89
N SER A 264 -16.36 27.00 -2.06
CA SER A 264 -16.96 25.70 -2.39
C SER A 264 -18.13 25.80 -3.37
N ARG A 265 -18.71 26.99 -3.57
CA ARG A 265 -19.84 27.24 -4.48
C ARG A 265 -19.63 28.57 -5.21
N PRO A 266 -18.69 28.63 -6.17
CA PRO A 266 -18.32 29.88 -6.85
C PRO A 266 -19.46 30.49 -7.68
N HIS A 267 -20.50 29.71 -7.99
CA HIS A 267 -21.61 30.11 -8.84
C HIS A 267 -22.79 30.75 -8.09
N ILE A 268 -22.74 30.82 -6.75
CA ILE A 268 -23.84 31.35 -5.93
C ILE A 268 -23.27 32.49 -5.05
N PRO A 269 -23.46 33.76 -5.44
CA PRO A 269 -23.07 34.90 -4.60
C PRO A 269 -24.01 35.07 -3.40
N VAL A 270 -23.48 35.60 -2.29
CA VAL A 270 -24.21 35.89 -1.04
C VAL A 270 -24.10 37.37 -0.69
#